data_AF-A0A3D4BPJ4-F1
#
_entry.id   AF-A0A3D4BPJ4-F1
#
_cell.length_a   1.000
_cell.length_b   1.000
_cell.length_c   1.000
_cell.angle_alpha   90.00
_cell.angle_beta   90.00
_cell.angle_gamma   90.00
#
_symmetry.space_group_name_H-M   'P 1'
#
loop_
_entity.id
_entity.type
_entity.pdbx_description
1 polymer ?
#
loop_
_entity_poly.entity_id
_entity_poly.type
_entity_poly.pdbx_seq_one_letter_code
_entity_poly.pdbx_strand_id
1 'polypeptide(L)'
;MHKLTKNRERENNKKELRIKYLIEAWTQLEFASNRTLNGQQFIDHVEKPIASIQLFGTPKQIELAQQVAANMAKERQSNLDLILNDLRNDLRLELNLEKAKSEVKYIRFKN
;
A
#
# COMPACT_ATOMS: atom_id res chain seq x y z
N MET A 1 -32.87 -18.45 2.37
CA MET A 1 -32.22 -17.54 1.39
C MET A 1 -31.60 -16.27 1.98
N HIS A 2 -32.06 -15.71 3.12
CA HIS A 2 -31.52 -14.44 3.65
C HIS A 2 -30.12 -14.47 4.30
N LYS A 3 -29.71 -15.57 4.95
CA LYS A 3 -28.38 -15.64 5.60
C LYS A 3 -27.22 -15.58 4.59
N LEU A 4 -27.39 -16.23 3.44
CA LEU A 4 -26.38 -16.25 2.37
C LEU A 4 -26.16 -14.85 1.79
N THR A 5 -27.24 -14.10 1.55
CA THR A 5 -27.18 -12.71 1.07
C THR A 5 -26.49 -11.81 2.08
N LYS A 6 -26.87 -11.85 3.36
CA LYS A 6 -26.23 -11.06 4.43
C LYS A 6 -24.73 -11.37 4.59
N ASN A 7 -24.34 -12.63 4.46
CA ASN A 7 -22.93 -13.01 4.51
C ASN A 7 -22.15 -12.44 3.32
N ARG A 8 -22.70 -12.53 2.10
CA ARG A 8 -22.08 -11.95 0.90
C ARG A 8 -21.94 -10.43 1.01
N GLU A 9 -22.96 -9.73 1.48
CA GLU A 9 -22.91 -8.28 1.72
C GLU A 9 -21.81 -7.92 2.73
N ARG A 10 -21.72 -8.65 3.84
CA ARG A 10 -20.68 -8.42 4.85
C ARG A 10 -19.27 -8.62 4.28
N GLU A 11 -19.05 -9.66 3.49
CA GLU A 11 -17.75 -9.91 2.86
C GLU A 11 -17.41 -8.85 1.82
N ASN A 12 -18.39 -8.40 1.03
CA ASN A 12 -18.20 -7.30 0.08
C ASN A 12 -17.82 -6.00 0.81
N ASN A 13 -18.50 -5.65 1.90
CA ASN A 13 -18.21 -4.44 2.66
C ASN A 13 -16.81 -4.47 3.29
N LYS A 14 -16.39 -5.63 3.83
CA LYS A 14 -15.03 -5.82 4.35
C LYS A 14 -13.99 -5.64 3.24
N LYS A 15 -14.25 -6.23 2.08
CA LYS A 15 -13.37 -6.15 0.92
C LYS A 15 -13.23 -4.71 0.42
N GLU A 16 -14.35 -3.98 0.30
CA GLU A 16 -14.36 -2.56 -0.08
C GLU A 16 -13.55 -1.71 0.90
N LEU A 17 -13.76 -1.90 2.21
CA LEU A 17 -13.01 -1.20 3.25
C LEU A 17 -11.50 -1.47 3.14
N ARG A 18 -11.10 -2.74 2.98
CA ARG A 18 -9.70 -3.14 2.81
C ARG A 18 -9.08 -2.46 1.58
N ILE A 19 -9.76 -2.51 0.43
CA ILE A 19 -9.29 -1.89 -0.82
C ILE A 19 -9.10 -0.37 -0.62
N LYS A 20 -10.06 0.30 0.02
CA LYS A 20 -9.97 1.75 0.28
C LYS A 20 -8.72 2.11 1.07
N TYR A 21 -8.45 1.42 2.18
CA TYR A 21 -7.26 1.66 3.00
C TYR A 21 -5.95 1.36 2.25
N LEU A 22 -5.93 0.29 1.45
CA LEU A 22 -4.75 -0.07 0.67
C LEU A 22 -4.47 0.92 -0.48
N ILE A 23 -5.51 1.48 -1.12
CA ILE A 23 -5.37 2.55 -2.12
C ILE A 23 -4.79 3.82 -1.47
N GLU A 24 -5.30 4.19 -0.29
CA GLU A 24 -4.80 5.33 0.45
C GLU A 24 -3.32 5.13 0.83
N ALA A 25 -2.98 3.98 1.43
CA ALA A 25 -1.61 3.66 1.79
C ALA A 25 -0.67 3.65 0.56
N TRP A 26 -1.10 3.08 -0.56
CA TRP A 26 -0.34 3.09 -1.81
C TRP A 26 -0.08 4.51 -2.30
N THR A 27 -1.08 5.39 -2.28
CA THR A 27 -0.95 6.78 -2.72
C THR A 27 0.02 7.57 -1.84
N GLN A 28 -0.06 7.38 -0.53
CA GLN A 28 0.83 8.05 0.41
C GLN A 28 2.29 7.55 0.29
N LEU A 29 2.50 6.24 0.12
CA LEU A 29 3.84 5.70 -0.12
C LEU A 29 4.41 6.08 -1.49
N GLU A 30 3.58 6.16 -2.53
CA GLU A 30 4.01 6.67 -3.84
C GLU A 30 4.55 8.09 -3.66
N PHE A 31 3.82 8.94 -2.93
CA PHE A 31 4.22 10.31 -2.66
C PHE A 31 5.57 10.38 -1.94
N ALA A 32 5.80 9.50 -0.95
CA ALA A 32 7.06 9.42 -0.23
C ALA A 32 8.23 8.84 -1.04
N SER A 33 7.94 8.00 -2.04
CA SER A 33 8.96 7.38 -2.86
C SER A 33 9.81 8.42 -3.59
N ASN A 34 11.14 8.19 -3.55
CA ASN A 34 12.15 9.07 -4.11
C ASN A 34 12.11 10.51 -3.57
N ARG A 35 11.62 10.71 -2.33
CA ARG A 35 11.66 12.00 -1.63
C ARG A 35 12.29 11.87 -0.25
N THR A 36 13.00 12.92 0.15
CA THR A 36 13.45 13.09 1.53
C THR A 36 12.33 13.75 2.32
N LEU A 37 11.63 12.99 3.15
CA LEU A 37 10.60 13.49 4.05
C LEU A 37 11.16 13.59 5.47
N ASN A 38 10.67 14.56 6.24
CA ASN A 38 11.04 14.74 7.64
C ASN A 38 9.82 15.14 8.49
N GLY A 39 9.94 14.96 9.80
CA GLY A 39 8.91 15.31 10.77
C GLY A 39 7.54 14.72 10.43
N GLN A 40 6.52 15.58 10.40
CA GLN A 40 5.14 15.18 10.19
C GLN A 40 4.89 14.52 8.82
N GLN A 41 5.60 14.97 7.77
CA GLN A 41 5.44 14.38 6.43
C GLN A 41 5.93 12.93 6.39
N PHE A 42 6.98 12.60 7.14
CA PHE A 42 7.45 11.22 7.24
C PHE A 42 6.41 10.32 7.91
N ILE A 43 5.82 10.80 9.02
CA ILE A 43 4.79 10.06 9.74
C ILE A 43 3.56 9.83 8.85
N ASP A 44 3.10 10.87 8.15
CA ASP A 44 1.87 10.80 7.35
C ASP A 44 2.03 10.00 6.06
N HIS A 45 3.19 10.06 5.41
CA HIS A 45 3.40 9.43 4.11
C HIS A 45 4.20 8.13 4.16
N VAL A 46 4.84 7.79 5.29
CA VAL A 46 5.62 6.55 5.46
C VAL A 46 5.08 5.72 6.62
N GLU A 47 5.09 6.22 7.85
CA GLU A 47 4.75 5.40 9.02
C GLU A 47 3.30 4.91 9.02
N LYS A 48 2.34 5.83 8.86
CA LYS A 48 0.89 5.49 8.84
C LYS A 48 0.52 4.54 7.68
N PRO A 49 0.99 4.76 6.45
CA PRO A 49 0.77 3.81 5.34
C PRO A 49 1.37 2.44 5.59
N ILE A 50 2.60 2.35 6.10
CA ILE A 50 3.24 1.07 6.42
C ILE A 50 2.47 0.31 7.50
N ALA A 51 1.99 1.00 8.55
CA ALA A 51 1.13 0.38 9.56
C ALA A 51 -0.20 -0.11 8.95
N SER A 52 -0.79 0.67 8.05
CA SER A 52 -2.04 0.30 7.37
C SER A 52 -1.86 -0.95 6.50
N ILE A 53 -0.71 -1.09 5.81
CA ILE A 53 -0.41 -2.28 5.01
C ILE A 53 -0.16 -3.50 5.89
N GLN A 54 0.50 -3.33 7.03
CA GLN A 54 0.67 -4.42 8.00
C GLN A 54 -0.69 -4.94 8.54
N LEU A 55 -1.70 -4.08 8.62
CA LEU A 55 -3.03 -4.44 9.11
C LEU A 55 -3.95 -5.01 8.02
N PHE A 56 -3.94 -4.43 6.82
CA PHE A 56 -4.92 -4.71 5.76
C PHE A 56 -4.36 -5.46 4.55
N GLY A 57 -3.04 -5.59 4.46
CA GLY A 57 -2.34 -6.19 3.34
C GLY A 57 -2.48 -7.71 3.27
N THR A 58 -2.08 -8.27 2.13
CA THR A 58 -1.86 -9.71 2.00
C THR A 58 -0.62 -10.13 2.80
N PRO A 59 -0.42 -11.43 3.11
CA PRO A 59 0.78 -11.89 3.83
C PRO A 59 2.09 -11.41 3.20
N LYS A 60 2.16 -11.39 1.86
CA LYS A 60 3.31 -10.87 1.11
C LYS A 60 3.51 -9.37 1.34
N GLN A 61 2.43 -8.58 1.33
CA GLN A 61 2.50 -7.14 1.57
C GLN A 61 2.91 -6.81 3.01
N ILE A 62 2.44 -7.61 3.97
CA ILE A 62 2.84 -7.49 5.38
C ILE A 62 4.34 -7.74 5.51
N GLU A 63 4.87 -8.79 4.89
CA GLU A 63 6.31 -9.09 4.90
C GLU A 63 7.13 -7.94 4.27
N LEU A 64 6.72 -7.45 3.10
CA LEU A 64 7.38 -6.31 2.45
C LEU A 64 7.32 -5.05 3.33
N ALA A 65 6.19 -4.79 3.99
CA ALA A 65 6.04 -3.64 4.90
C ALA A 65 6.97 -3.75 6.11
N GLN A 66 7.13 -4.95 6.67
CA GLN A 66 8.06 -5.22 7.77
C GLN A 66 9.52 -5.03 7.33
N GLN A 67 9.88 -5.51 6.14
CA GLN A 67 11.22 -5.28 5.57
C GLN A 67 11.49 -3.79 5.39
N VAL A 68 10.54 -3.03 4.84
CA VAL A 68 10.66 -1.57 4.72
C VAL A 68 10.85 -0.91 6.08
N ALA A 69 10.04 -1.29 7.09
CA ALA A 69 10.14 -0.72 8.43
C ALA A 69 11.50 -1.02 9.09
N ALA A 70 12.00 -2.25 8.95
CA ALA A 70 13.31 -2.66 9.47
C ALA A 70 14.46 -1.91 8.80
N ASN A 71 14.43 -1.79 7.47
CA ASN A 71 15.45 -1.07 6.71
C ASN A 71 15.45 0.42 7.03
N MET A 72 14.26 1.05 7.11
CA MET A 72 14.13 2.45 7.52
C MET A 72 14.68 2.70 8.93
N ALA A 73 14.39 1.80 9.88
CA ALA A 73 14.91 1.92 11.25
C ALA A 73 16.44 1.82 11.33
N LYS A 74 17.06 1.02 10.46
CA LYS A 74 18.51 0.77 10.45
C LYS A 74 19.29 1.78 9.60
N GLU A 75 18.82 2.07 8.40
CA GLU A 75 19.56 2.79 7.35
C GLU A 75 18.97 4.17 7.04
N ARG A 76 17.82 4.51 7.66
CA ARG A 76 17.03 5.74 7.39
C ARG A 76 16.57 5.85 5.93
N GLN A 77 16.65 4.77 5.18
CA GLN A 77 16.25 4.65 3.79
C GLN A 77 15.73 3.23 3.56
N SER A 78 14.82 3.08 2.60
CA SER A 78 14.40 1.77 2.09
C SER A 78 13.86 1.92 0.68
N ASN A 79 14.06 0.90 -0.13
CA ASN A 79 13.40 0.79 -1.42
C ASN A 79 11.89 0.54 -1.20
N LEU A 80 11.04 1.43 -1.73
CA LEU A 80 9.58 1.32 -1.66
C LEU A 80 8.97 0.69 -2.92
N ASP A 81 9.76 0.48 -3.98
CA ASP A 81 9.26 0.04 -5.29
C ASP A 81 8.67 -1.38 -5.23
N LEU A 82 9.28 -2.27 -4.43
CA LEU A 82 8.78 -3.64 -4.29
C LEU A 82 7.36 -3.67 -3.70
N ILE A 83 7.14 -2.97 -2.59
CA ILE A 83 5.83 -2.90 -1.95
C ILE A 83 4.82 -2.12 -2.79
N LEU A 84 5.25 -1.05 -3.48
CA LEU A 84 4.39 -0.25 -4.36
C LEU A 84 3.94 -1.00 -5.61
N ASN A 85 4.82 -1.79 -6.23
CA ASN A 85 4.47 -2.60 -7.38
C ASN A 85 3.57 -3.78 -6.98
N ASP A 86 3.81 -4.39 -5.82
CA ASP A 86 2.96 -5.48 -5.32
C ASP A 86 1.54 -4.99 -5.00
N LEU A 87 1.42 -3.92 -4.20
CA LEU A 87 0.14 -3.27 -3.91
C LEU A 87 -0.60 -2.85 -5.18
N ARG A 88 0.10 -2.23 -6.14
CA ARG A 88 -0.51 -1.81 -7.41
C ARG A 88 -1.11 -3.00 -8.15
N ASN A 89 -0.39 -4.11 -8.24
CA ASN A 89 -0.86 -5.28 -8.97
C ASN A 89 -2.05 -5.93 -8.26
N ASP A 90 -2.00 -6.06 -6.94
CA ASP A 90 -3.11 -6.61 -6.16
C ASP A 90 -4.35 -5.71 -6.24
N LEU A 91 -4.20 -4.40 -6.06
CA LEU A 91 -5.29 -3.44 -6.19
C LEU A 91 -5.92 -3.46 -7.59
N ARG A 92 -5.11 -3.59 -8.64
CA ARG A 92 -5.62 -3.72 -10.01
C ARG A 92 -6.46 -4.99 -10.18
N LEU A 93 -5.98 -6.13 -9.67
CA LEU A 93 -6.76 -7.37 -9.68
C LEU A 93 -8.07 -7.23 -8.93
N GLU A 94 -8.05 -6.61 -7.73
CA GLU A 94 -9.25 -6.41 -6.91
C GLU A 94 -10.28 -5.50 -7.60
N LEU A 95 -9.83 -4.59 -8.47
CA LEU A 95 -10.65 -3.70 -9.29
C LEU A 95 -10.98 -4.28 -10.68
N ASN A 96 -10.67 -5.56 -10.94
CA ASN A 96 -10.83 -6.22 -12.25
C ASN A 96 -10.10 -5.50 -13.41
N LEU A 97 -8.94 -4.94 -13.12
CA LEU A 97 -8.02 -4.34 -14.10
C LEU A 97 -6.88 -5.31 -14.40
N GLU A 98 -6.38 -5.29 -15.64
CA GLU A 98 -5.22 -6.11 -16.03
C GLU A 98 -3.98 -5.76 -15.21
N LYS A 99 -3.11 -6.74 -14.91
CA LYS A 99 -1.82 -6.46 -14.25
C LYS A 99 -1.00 -5.45 -15.07
N ALA A 100 -0.34 -4.54 -14.38
CA ALA A 100 0.56 -3.62 -15.05
C ALA A 100 1.83 -4.38 -15.47
N LYS A 101 2.17 -4.36 -16.76
CA LYS A 101 3.43 -4.94 -17.27
C LYS A 101 4.66 -4.05 -17.00
N SER A 102 4.42 -2.83 -16.55
CA SER A 102 5.45 -1.83 -16.28
C SER A 102 5.51 -1.49 -14.79
N GLU A 103 6.69 -1.10 -14.35
CA GLU A 103 6.90 -0.54 -13.02
C GLU A 103 6.17 0.80 -12.83
N VAL A 104 6.03 1.22 -11.57
CA VAL A 104 5.54 2.56 -11.23
C VAL A 104 6.58 3.59 -11.70
N LYS A 105 6.11 4.62 -12.42
CA LYS A 105 6.94 5.77 -12.78
C LYS A 105 6.55 6.97 -11.93
N TYR A 106 7.55 7.56 -11.29
CA TYR A 106 7.37 8.71 -10.42
C TYR A 106 7.68 9.99 -11.20
N ILE A 107 6.74 10.94 -11.22
CA ILE A 107 7.01 12.28 -11.74
C ILE A 107 7.62 13.09 -10.60
N ARG A 108 8.93 13.34 -10.68
CA ARG A 108 9.68 14.11 -9.68
C ARG A 108 10.55 15.12 -10.41
N PHE A 109 10.35 16.40 -10.11
CA PHE A 109 11.20 17.47 -10.60
C PHE A 109 12.40 17.61 -9.66
N LYS A 110 13.61 17.71 -10.21
CA LYS A 110 14.76 18.18 -9.43
C LYS A 110 14.58 19.69 -9.26
N ASN A 111 14.48 20.14 -8.02
CA ASN A 111 14.68 21.55 -7.67
C ASN A 111 16.18 21.82 -7.50
#